data_AF-A0A8S9M945-F1
#
_entry.id   AF-A0A8S9M945-F1
#
_cell.length_a   1.000
_cell.length_b   1.000
_cell.length_c   1.000
_cell.angle_alpha   90.00
_cell.angle_beta   90.00
_cell.angle_gamma   90.00
#
_symmetry.space_group_name_H-M   'P 1'
#
loop_
_entity.id
_entity.type
_entity.pdbx_description
1 polymer ?
#
loop_
_entity_poly.entity_id
_entity_poly.type
_entity_poly.pdbx_seq_one_letter_code
_entity_poly.pdbx_strand_id
1 'polypeptide(L)'
;MMNQRSEANSLARSADAQRETASQTIELIKYLMEFNGSPGDLMELSALFSDDSRVAEAASIAQKLRSFAEEDIGRQGAAGNATPGRGLEVAVANLQDYCNELENRLLSRFDAASQRRDLSTMSECAKILSQFNRGTSAMQHYVATRPMFIDVEVMNSDIRLVLGDDGSQPSPSNVARGLASLYKQITDTVRKEAATITAVFPAPNEVMAILVQVNGNR
;
A
#
# COMPACT_ATOMS: atom_id res chain seq x y z
N MET A 1 22.84 -41.84 -25.28
CA MET A 1 23.61 -40.63 -24.94
C MET A 1 22.75 -39.37 -24.80
N MET A 2 21.70 -39.14 -25.61
CA MET A 2 20.80 -37.98 -25.43
C MET A 2 20.05 -37.97 -24.08
N ASN A 3 19.60 -39.14 -23.58
CA ASN A 3 18.82 -39.23 -22.33
C ASN A 3 19.65 -38.85 -21.08
N GLN A 4 20.89 -39.35 -20.99
CA GLN A 4 21.81 -39.05 -19.89
C GLN A 4 22.21 -37.56 -19.81
N ARG A 5 22.34 -36.88 -20.96
CA ARG A 5 22.61 -35.43 -20.99
C ARG A 5 21.41 -34.60 -20.53
N SER A 6 20.18 -35.06 -20.80
CA SER A 6 18.95 -34.41 -20.34
C SER A 6 18.77 -34.54 -18.83
N GLU A 7 19.01 -35.73 -18.27
CA GLU A 7 18.94 -35.97 -16.81
C GLU A 7 20.00 -35.18 -16.05
N ALA A 8 21.25 -35.16 -16.54
CA ALA A 8 22.33 -34.36 -15.94
C ALA A 8 22.01 -32.85 -15.93
N ASN A 9 21.40 -32.32 -16.99
CA ASN A 9 20.95 -30.92 -17.03
C ASN A 9 19.80 -30.64 -16.06
N SER A 10 18.86 -31.57 -15.86
CA SER A 10 17.78 -31.39 -14.89
C SER A 10 18.29 -31.38 -13.44
N LEU A 11 19.26 -32.24 -13.10
CA LEU A 11 19.90 -32.28 -11.79
C LEU A 11 20.71 -31.01 -11.50
N ALA A 12 21.48 -30.52 -12.48
CA ALA A 12 22.22 -29.27 -12.34
C ALA A 12 21.29 -28.08 -12.07
N ARG A 13 20.20 -27.95 -12.85
CA ARG A 13 19.20 -26.87 -12.64
C ARG A 13 18.51 -26.98 -11.28
N SER A 14 18.22 -28.19 -10.82
CA SER A 14 17.65 -28.41 -9.48
C SER A 14 18.61 -28.03 -8.37
N ALA A 15 19.90 -28.37 -8.52
CA ALA A 15 20.93 -28.03 -7.55
C ALA A 15 21.18 -26.51 -7.50
N ASP A 16 21.22 -25.85 -8.67
CA ASP A 16 21.34 -24.39 -8.76
C ASP A 16 20.14 -23.68 -8.13
N ALA A 17 18.91 -24.14 -8.41
CA ALA A 17 17.70 -23.59 -7.80
C ALA A 17 17.68 -23.77 -6.27
N GLN A 18 18.13 -24.92 -5.78
CA GLN A 18 18.24 -25.18 -4.34
C GLN A 18 19.31 -24.29 -3.70
N ARG A 19 20.45 -24.07 -4.36
CA ARG A 19 21.51 -23.18 -3.89
C ARG A 19 21.07 -21.73 -3.83
N GLU A 20 20.37 -21.25 -4.87
CA GLU A 20 19.78 -19.91 -4.92
C GLU A 20 18.80 -19.71 -3.75
N THR A 21 17.91 -20.68 -3.54
CA THR A 21 16.92 -20.66 -2.46
C THR A 21 17.61 -20.62 -1.09
N ALA A 22 18.61 -21.48 -0.87
CA ALA A 22 19.37 -21.51 0.38
C ALA A 22 20.09 -20.18 0.64
N SER A 23 20.65 -19.54 -0.41
CA SER A 23 21.29 -18.22 -0.27
C SER A 23 20.29 -17.15 0.15
N GLN A 24 19.11 -17.12 -0.47
CA GLN A 24 18.03 -16.19 -0.12
C GLN A 24 17.52 -16.41 1.31
N THR A 25 17.38 -17.67 1.74
CA THR A 25 16.99 -17.99 3.13
C THR A 25 18.05 -17.54 4.14
N ILE A 26 19.33 -17.75 3.84
CA ILE A 26 20.42 -17.28 4.71
C ILE A 26 20.39 -15.75 4.86
N GLU A 27 20.13 -15.04 3.76
CA GLU A 27 20.00 -13.58 3.77
C GLU A 27 18.81 -13.10 4.61
N LEU A 28 17.64 -13.73 4.46
CA LEU A 28 16.48 -13.46 5.32
C LEU A 28 16.78 -13.72 6.80
N ILE A 29 17.47 -14.81 7.13
CA ILE A 29 17.85 -15.10 8.52
C ILE A 29 18.79 -14.02 9.06
N LYS A 30 19.73 -13.49 8.26
CA LYS A 30 20.61 -12.39 8.68
C LYS A 30 19.80 -11.14 9.03
N TYR A 31 18.86 -10.73 8.17
CA TYR A 31 18.00 -9.60 8.45
C TYR A 31 17.14 -9.85 9.69
N LEU A 32 16.60 -11.05 9.84
CA LEU A 32 15.82 -11.43 11.01
C LEU A 32 16.63 -11.34 12.32
N MET A 33 17.90 -11.73 12.29
CA MET A 33 18.82 -11.58 13.42
C MET A 33 19.16 -10.11 13.71
N GLU A 34 19.27 -9.28 12.67
CA GLU A 34 19.47 -7.83 12.79
C GLU A 34 18.27 -7.17 13.49
N PHE A 35 17.06 -7.50 13.04
CA PHE A 35 15.82 -7.12 13.73
C PHE A 35 15.73 -7.65 15.16
N ASN A 36 16.40 -8.76 15.49
CA ASN A 36 16.41 -9.31 16.84
C ASN A 36 17.47 -8.66 17.76
N GLY A 37 18.58 -8.22 17.19
CA GLY A 37 19.75 -7.71 17.90
C GLY A 37 19.64 -6.25 18.34
N SER A 38 18.79 -5.46 17.69
CA SER A 38 18.59 -4.03 17.95
C SER A 38 17.19 -3.75 18.51
N PRO A 39 16.93 -3.99 19.81
CA PRO A 39 15.64 -3.71 20.42
C PRO A 39 15.32 -2.21 20.39
N GLY A 40 14.31 -1.81 19.62
CA GLY A 40 13.80 -0.44 19.59
C GLY A 40 14.66 0.60 18.85
N ASP A 41 15.79 0.21 18.24
CA ASP A 41 16.59 1.11 17.41
C ASP A 41 16.64 0.61 15.96
N LEU A 42 15.63 1.04 15.18
CA LEU A 42 15.55 0.77 13.74
C LEU A 42 16.65 1.47 12.94
N MET A 43 17.41 2.40 13.53
CA MET A 43 18.49 3.14 12.86
C MET A 43 19.77 2.32 12.71
N GLU A 44 19.90 1.23 13.45
CA GLU A 44 21.03 0.29 13.31
C GLU A 44 20.82 -0.75 12.21
N LEU A 45 19.61 -0.81 11.65
CA LEU A 45 19.31 -1.69 10.53
C LEU A 45 20.12 -1.31 9.29
N SER A 46 20.35 -2.30 8.44
CA SER A 46 21.03 -2.16 7.16
C SER A 46 20.48 -0.97 6.37
N ALA A 47 21.36 -0.25 5.69
CA ALA A 47 21.00 0.92 4.88
C ALA A 47 19.86 0.65 3.88
N LEU A 48 19.65 -0.62 3.49
CA LEU A 48 18.46 -1.07 2.76
C LEU A 48 17.14 -0.58 3.39
N PHE A 49 16.99 -0.67 4.71
CA PHE A 49 15.74 -0.37 5.41
C PHE A 49 15.52 1.14 5.62
N SER A 50 16.60 1.93 5.59
CA SER A 50 16.56 3.39 5.71
C SER A 50 16.51 4.10 4.35
N ASP A 51 16.99 3.48 3.27
CA ASP A 51 17.10 4.12 1.95
C ASP A 51 15.75 4.23 1.20
N ASP A 52 15.31 5.47 0.97
CA ASP A 52 14.09 5.80 0.22
C ASP A 52 14.08 5.29 -1.23
N SER A 53 15.25 5.12 -1.84
CA SER A 53 15.38 4.59 -3.20
C SER A 53 15.15 3.08 -3.26
N ARG A 54 15.31 2.38 -2.14
CA ARG A 54 15.19 0.91 -2.03
C ARG A 54 13.94 0.47 -1.26
N VAL A 55 13.00 1.38 -1.02
CA VAL A 55 11.75 1.11 -0.28
C VAL A 55 10.98 -0.10 -0.83
N ALA A 56 10.96 -0.32 -2.15
CA ALA A 56 10.31 -1.50 -2.75
C ALA A 56 11.00 -2.83 -2.36
N GLU A 57 12.33 -2.80 -2.29
CA GLU A 57 13.15 -3.96 -1.92
C GLU A 57 13.03 -4.23 -0.41
N ALA A 58 13.12 -3.18 0.40
CA ALA A 58 12.94 -3.25 1.84
C ALA A 58 11.55 -3.77 2.20
N ALA A 59 10.53 -3.32 1.47
CA ALA A 59 9.17 -3.81 1.60
C ALA A 59 9.05 -5.32 1.32
N SER A 60 9.63 -5.79 0.21
CA SER A 60 9.59 -7.21 -0.16
C SER A 60 10.28 -8.08 0.89
N ILE A 61 11.41 -7.62 1.42
CA ILE A 61 12.15 -8.33 2.47
C ILE A 61 11.34 -8.34 3.77
N ALA A 62 10.80 -7.19 4.21
CA ALA A 62 9.97 -7.12 5.41
C ALA A 62 8.74 -8.05 5.33
N GLN A 63 8.09 -8.13 4.17
CA GLN A 63 6.97 -9.05 3.97
C GLN A 63 7.40 -10.52 4.04
N LYS A 64 8.53 -10.89 3.41
CA LYS A 64 9.09 -12.24 3.48
C LYS A 64 9.45 -12.63 4.91
N LEU A 65 10.07 -11.72 5.66
CA LEU A 65 10.39 -11.90 7.07
C LEU A 65 9.13 -12.11 7.91
N ARG A 66 8.06 -11.35 7.64
CA ARG A 66 6.78 -11.51 8.35
C ARG A 66 6.15 -12.86 8.07
N SER A 67 6.08 -13.29 6.81
CA SER A 67 5.59 -14.63 6.46
C SER A 67 6.42 -15.74 7.09
N PHE A 68 7.74 -15.55 7.18
CA PHE A 68 8.64 -16.53 7.79
C PHE A 68 8.41 -16.64 9.30
N ALA A 69 8.26 -15.50 9.98
CA ALA A 69 7.94 -15.46 11.40
C ALA A 69 6.55 -16.07 11.69
N GLU A 70 5.55 -15.81 10.84
CA GLU A 70 4.19 -16.38 10.98
C GLU A 70 4.15 -17.90 10.73
N GLU A 71 4.89 -18.42 9.73
CA GLU A 71 4.94 -19.85 9.41
C GLU A 71 5.64 -20.70 10.48
N ASP A 72 6.67 -20.17 11.14
CA ASP A 72 7.41 -20.90 12.20
C ASP A 72 6.60 -21.00 13.50
N ILE A 73 5.83 -19.96 13.85
CA ILE A 73 4.92 -19.95 15.01
C ILE A 73 3.77 -20.95 14.82
N GLY A 74 3.30 -21.17 13.58
CA GLY A 74 2.19 -22.07 13.27
C GLY A 74 2.54 -23.57 13.26
N ARG A 75 3.82 -23.94 13.11
CA ARG A 75 4.26 -25.35 12.95
C ARG A 75 4.80 -26.01 14.21
N GLN A 76 5.05 -25.26 15.29
CA GLN A 76 5.67 -25.76 16.52
C GLN A 76 4.74 -26.62 17.42
N GLY A 77 3.66 -27.18 16.86
CA GLY A 77 2.85 -28.22 17.51
C GLY A 77 3.42 -29.65 17.38
N ALA A 78 4.45 -29.89 16.56
CA ALA A 78 5.00 -31.23 16.38
C ALA A 78 6.50 -31.25 16.05
N ALA A 79 7.27 -31.83 16.98
CA ALA A 79 8.61 -32.40 16.82
C ALA A 79 9.85 -31.46 16.81
N GLY A 80 10.55 -31.45 17.94
CA GLY A 80 11.98 -31.83 18.00
C GLY A 80 13.04 -30.76 17.73
N ASN A 81 13.65 -30.26 18.81
CA ASN A 81 15.04 -29.75 18.91
C ASN A 81 15.50 -28.64 17.95
N ALA A 82 14.99 -27.44 18.17
CA ALA A 82 15.73 -26.19 18.38
C ALA A 82 14.66 -25.12 18.46
N THR A 83 14.32 -24.62 19.64
CA THR A 83 13.22 -23.66 19.83
C THR A 83 13.64 -22.27 19.34
N PRO A 84 13.21 -21.77 18.16
CA PRO A 84 13.45 -20.39 17.73
C PRO A 84 12.33 -19.46 18.24
N GLY A 85 11.17 -20.02 18.63
CA GLY A 85 9.95 -19.29 18.97
C GLY A 85 10.03 -18.41 20.22
N ARG A 86 11.01 -18.63 21.12
CA ARG A 86 11.20 -17.79 22.32
C ARG A 86 12.24 -16.69 22.17
N GLY A 87 12.97 -16.70 21.05
CA GLY A 87 14.03 -15.74 20.75
C GLY A 87 13.67 -14.76 19.64
N LEU A 88 12.52 -14.93 18.97
CA LEU A 88 12.12 -14.13 17.81
C LEU A 88 11.05 -13.07 18.12
N GLU A 89 10.52 -13.06 19.35
CA GLU A 89 9.47 -12.14 19.78
C GLU A 89 9.88 -10.67 19.60
N VAL A 90 11.14 -10.33 19.89
CA VAL A 90 11.70 -8.99 19.70
C VAL A 90 11.81 -8.63 18.21
N ALA A 91 12.27 -9.56 17.38
CA ALA A 91 12.35 -9.35 15.93
C ALA A 91 10.96 -9.15 15.30
N VAL A 92 9.94 -9.87 15.77
CA VAL A 92 8.55 -9.69 15.31
C VAL A 92 8.02 -8.32 15.71
N ALA A 93 8.26 -7.89 16.94
CA ALA A 93 7.88 -6.54 17.40
C ALA A 93 8.58 -5.44 16.59
N ASN A 94 9.91 -5.53 16.43
CA ASN A 94 10.68 -4.58 15.65
C ASN A 94 10.27 -4.58 14.16
N LEU A 95 9.95 -5.74 13.59
CA LEU A 95 9.45 -5.84 12.22
C LEU A 95 8.08 -5.18 12.07
N GLN A 96 7.21 -5.30 13.07
CA GLN A 96 5.91 -4.64 13.09
C GLN A 96 6.07 -3.11 13.14
N ASP A 97 6.95 -2.61 14.01
CA ASP A 97 7.26 -1.18 14.11
C ASP A 97 7.86 -0.64 12.82
N TYR A 98 8.79 -1.38 12.22
CA TYR A 98 9.35 -1.04 10.91
C TYR A 98 8.30 -0.99 9.80
N CYS A 99 7.39 -1.97 9.76
CA CYS A 99 6.30 -1.97 8.78
C CYS A 99 5.41 -0.74 8.93
N ASN A 100 5.09 -0.35 10.16
CA ASN A 100 4.29 0.85 10.44
C ASN A 100 5.02 2.12 9.97
N GLU A 101 6.33 2.24 10.23
CA GLU A 101 7.12 3.38 9.77
C GLU A 101 7.23 3.44 8.24
N LEU A 102 7.51 2.29 7.61
CA LEU A 102 7.59 2.15 6.16
C LEU A 102 6.26 2.52 5.49
N GLU A 103 5.14 2.11 6.08
CA GLU A 103 3.80 2.46 5.63
C GLU A 103 3.57 3.98 5.68
N ASN A 104 3.93 4.64 6.79
CA ASN A 104 3.83 6.10 6.90
C ASN A 104 4.73 6.85 5.89
N ARG A 105 5.94 6.35 5.63
CA ARG A 105 6.85 6.89 4.60
C ARG A 105 6.25 6.74 3.20
N LEU A 106 5.70 5.57 2.89
CA LEU A 106 5.03 5.29 1.63
C LEU A 106 3.78 6.16 1.42
N LEU A 107 2.97 6.38 2.47
CA LEU A 107 1.82 7.29 2.43
C LEU A 107 2.27 8.73 2.16
N SER A 108 3.29 9.22 2.85
CA SER A 108 3.84 10.55 2.64
C SER A 108 4.37 10.75 1.22
N ARG A 109 5.07 9.74 0.67
CA ARG A 109 5.56 9.74 -0.71
C ARG A 109 4.41 9.69 -1.72
N PHE A 110 3.37 8.92 -1.42
CA PHE A 110 2.17 8.83 -2.23
C PHE A 110 1.44 10.18 -2.29
N ASP A 111 1.30 10.88 -1.17
CA ASP A 111 0.67 12.21 -1.12
C ASP A 111 1.48 13.25 -1.89
N ALA A 112 2.80 13.26 -1.73
CA ALA A 112 3.69 14.13 -2.49
C ALA A 112 3.59 13.87 -4.02
N ALA A 113 3.52 12.60 -4.42
CA ALA A 113 3.30 12.21 -5.81
C ALA A 113 1.90 12.64 -6.33
N SER A 114 0.87 12.51 -5.48
CA SER A 114 -0.50 12.97 -5.75
C SER A 114 -0.56 14.48 -6.02
N GLN A 115 0.10 15.28 -5.17
CA GLN A 115 0.20 16.74 -5.37
C GLN A 115 0.91 17.11 -6.68
N ARG A 116 1.94 16.34 -7.05
CA ARG A 116 2.70 16.52 -8.30
C ARG A 116 2.02 15.91 -9.53
N ARG A 117 0.89 15.23 -9.36
CA ARG A 117 0.19 14.44 -10.40
C ARG A 117 1.09 13.38 -11.05
N ASP A 118 2.04 12.84 -10.31
CA ASP A 118 2.93 11.77 -10.76
C ASP A 118 2.25 10.40 -10.54
N LEU A 119 1.48 9.98 -11.53
CA LEU A 119 0.74 8.72 -11.48
C LEU A 119 1.64 7.49 -11.40
N SER A 120 2.87 7.56 -11.91
CA SER A 120 3.81 6.43 -11.89
C SER A 120 4.27 6.15 -10.46
N THR A 121 4.74 7.20 -9.77
CA THR A 121 5.17 7.08 -8.37
C THR A 121 4.00 6.73 -7.45
N MET A 122 2.81 7.31 -7.69
CA MET A 122 1.59 6.92 -6.96
C MET A 122 1.29 5.43 -7.12
N SER A 123 1.39 4.90 -8.35
CA SER A 123 1.12 3.47 -8.61
C SER A 123 2.14 2.57 -7.94
N GLU A 124 3.42 2.95 -7.95
CA GLU A 124 4.48 2.23 -7.25
C GLU A 124 4.21 2.16 -5.74
N CYS A 125 3.93 3.31 -5.11
CA CYS A 125 3.57 3.37 -3.69
C CYS A 125 2.31 2.54 -3.38
N ALA A 126 1.26 2.63 -4.19
CA ALA A 126 0.02 1.86 -4.00
C ALA A 126 0.25 0.34 -4.13
N LYS A 127 1.12 -0.10 -5.06
CA LYS A 127 1.51 -1.51 -5.18
C LYS A 127 2.27 -2.00 -3.97
N ILE A 128 3.23 -1.22 -3.48
CA ILE A 128 4.01 -1.60 -2.28
C ILE A 128 3.08 -1.60 -1.06
N LEU A 129 2.26 -0.57 -0.87
CA LEU A 129 1.27 -0.51 0.21
C LEU A 129 0.25 -1.65 0.12
N SER A 130 -0.13 -2.13 -1.07
CA SER A 130 -1.04 -3.28 -1.19
C SER A 130 -0.47 -4.59 -0.65
N GLN A 131 0.85 -4.70 -0.55
CA GLN A 131 1.55 -5.84 0.04
C GLN A 131 1.50 -5.82 1.58
N PHE A 132 1.30 -4.65 2.18
CA PHE A 132 1.10 -4.47 3.62
C PHE A 132 -0.39 -4.29 3.93
N ASN A 133 -0.97 -5.11 4.82
CA ASN A 133 -2.38 -4.98 5.24
C ASN A 133 -3.40 -4.78 4.10
N ARG A 134 -3.15 -5.43 2.94
CA ARG A 134 -3.99 -5.40 1.72
C ARG A 134 -4.22 -4.00 1.12
N GLY A 135 -3.39 -3.01 1.44
CA GLY A 135 -3.50 -1.66 0.86
C GLY A 135 -4.69 -0.83 1.37
N THR A 136 -5.42 -1.31 2.37
CA THR A 136 -6.61 -0.64 2.92
C THR A 136 -6.29 0.78 3.41
N SER A 137 -5.14 0.96 4.04
CA SER A 137 -4.62 2.25 4.50
C SER A 137 -4.36 3.23 3.37
N ALA A 138 -3.71 2.80 2.29
CA ALA A 138 -3.50 3.63 1.10
C ALA A 138 -4.82 4.09 0.47
N MET A 139 -5.78 3.17 0.38
CA MET A 139 -7.11 3.46 -0.17
C MET A 139 -7.87 4.47 0.70
N GLN A 140 -7.89 4.26 2.02
CA GLN A 140 -8.55 5.15 2.97
C GLN A 140 -7.90 6.53 3.03
N HIS A 141 -6.56 6.58 3.06
CA HIS A 141 -5.79 7.84 3.08
C HIS A 141 -6.01 8.65 1.81
N TYR A 142 -6.02 7.98 0.66
CA TYR A 142 -6.29 8.62 -0.63
C TYR A 142 -7.70 9.20 -0.71
N VAL A 143 -8.73 8.48 -0.25
CA VAL A 143 -10.09 9.02 -0.23
C VAL A 143 -10.20 10.19 0.75
N ALA A 144 -9.59 10.09 1.94
CA ALA A 144 -9.65 11.13 2.98
C ALA A 144 -8.97 12.44 2.56
N THR A 145 -7.95 12.40 1.70
CA THR A 145 -7.19 13.57 1.26
C THR A 145 -7.81 14.31 0.06
N ARG A 146 -8.91 13.81 -0.54
CA ARG A 146 -9.53 14.47 -1.69
C ARG A 146 -10.28 15.76 -1.31
N PRO A 147 -10.10 16.86 -2.06
CA PRO A 147 -10.75 18.15 -1.78
C PRO A 147 -12.28 18.09 -1.69
N MET A 148 -12.91 17.16 -2.40
CA MET A 148 -14.36 16.92 -2.35
C MET A 148 -14.88 16.59 -0.93
N PHE A 149 -14.00 16.11 -0.03
CA PHE A 149 -14.36 15.76 1.35
C PHE A 149 -13.87 16.76 2.40
N ILE A 150 -12.86 17.58 2.07
CA ILE A 150 -12.18 18.51 3.00
C ILE A 150 -12.72 19.93 2.86
N ASP A 151 -13.09 20.36 1.66
CA ASP A 151 -13.25 21.78 1.38
C ASP A 151 -14.70 22.27 1.49
N VAL A 152 -15.01 22.91 2.62
CA VAL A 152 -16.30 23.56 2.89
C VAL A 152 -16.58 24.70 1.89
N GLU A 153 -15.54 25.30 1.28
CA GLU A 153 -15.72 26.32 0.24
C GLU A 153 -16.23 25.73 -1.09
N VAL A 154 -15.81 24.52 -1.45
CA VAL A 154 -16.34 23.81 -2.63
C VAL A 154 -17.83 23.52 -2.41
N MET A 155 -18.20 23.05 -1.22
CA MET A 155 -19.60 22.80 -0.86
C MET A 155 -20.46 24.08 -0.80
N ASN A 156 -19.93 25.18 -0.25
CA ASN A 156 -20.60 26.48 -0.25
C ASN A 156 -20.72 27.08 -1.67
N SER A 157 -19.75 26.82 -2.55
CA SER A 157 -19.81 27.23 -3.95
C SER A 157 -20.91 26.49 -4.73
N ASP A 158 -21.13 25.22 -4.41
CA ASP A 158 -22.21 24.40 -4.99
C ASP A 158 -23.60 24.84 -4.51
N ILE A 159 -23.72 25.20 -3.22
CA ILE A 159 -24.96 25.78 -2.65
C ILE A 159 -25.26 27.13 -3.31
N ARG A 160 -24.26 28.00 -3.48
CA ARG A 160 -24.39 29.27 -4.22
C ARG A 160 -24.73 29.08 -5.69
N LEU A 161 -24.21 28.04 -6.33
CA LEU A 161 -24.51 27.70 -7.72
C LEU A 161 -25.98 27.28 -7.92
N VAL A 162 -26.57 26.63 -6.92
CA VAL A 162 -27.96 26.14 -6.96
C VAL A 162 -28.96 27.21 -6.49
N LEU A 163 -28.64 27.95 -5.43
CA LEU A 163 -29.58 28.88 -4.79
C LEU A 163 -29.42 30.34 -5.25
N GLY A 164 -28.31 30.69 -5.91
CA GLY A 164 -27.96 32.07 -6.25
C GLY A 164 -27.40 32.86 -5.05
N ASP A 165 -26.90 34.07 -5.30
CA ASP A 165 -26.36 34.96 -4.26
C ASP A 165 -27.47 35.50 -3.34
N ASP A 166 -27.12 35.77 -2.08
CA ASP A 166 -28.04 36.22 -1.02
C ASP A 166 -28.77 37.51 -1.45
N GLY A 167 -29.99 37.36 -1.97
CA GLY A 167 -30.82 38.48 -2.44
C GLY A 167 -31.72 38.20 -3.65
N SER A 168 -31.53 37.08 -4.36
CA SER A 168 -32.37 36.70 -5.51
C SER A 168 -33.39 35.62 -5.11
N GLN A 169 -34.69 35.81 -5.37
CA GLN A 169 -35.67 34.73 -5.17
C GLN A 169 -35.33 33.53 -6.07
N PRO A 170 -35.22 32.31 -5.52
CA PRO A 170 -34.91 31.12 -6.30
C PRO A 170 -36.06 30.81 -7.26
N SER A 171 -35.85 30.98 -8.56
CA SER A 171 -36.80 30.53 -9.58
C SER A 171 -36.57 29.06 -9.92
N PRO A 172 -37.62 28.27 -10.24
CA PRO A 172 -37.48 26.85 -10.59
C PRO A 172 -36.48 26.62 -11.73
N SER A 173 -36.38 27.56 -12.67
CA SER A 173 -35.44 27.49 -13.80
C SER A 173 -33.98 27.70 -13.40
N ASN A 174 -33.71 28.53 -12.39
CA ASN A 174 -32.36 28.78 -11.88
C ASN A 174 -31.89 27.60 -11.04
N VAL A 175 -32.77 27.05 -10.20
CA VAL A 175 -32.50 25.83 -9.42
C VAL A 175 -32.20 24.64 -10.34
N ALA A 176 -33.03 24.43 -11.39
CA ALA A 176 -32.80 23.35 -12.35
C ALA A 176 -31.46 23.50 -13.09
N ARG A 177 -31.08 24.73 -13.46
CA ARG A 177 -29.79 25.01 -14.11
C ARG A 177 -28.60 24.79 -13.17
N GLY A 178 -28.73 25.23 -11.91
CA GLY A 178 -27.72 25.04 -10.88
C GLY A 178 -27.50 23.56 -10.57
N LEU A 179 -28.58 22.79 -10.39
CA LEU A 179 -28.53 21.34 -10.19
C LEU A 179 -27.93 20.60 -11.39
N ALA A 180 -28.29 20.99 -12.63
CA ALA A 180 -27.69 20.40 -13.82
C ALA A 180 -26.18 20.68 -13.92
N SER A 181 -25.74 21.88 -13.54
CA SER A 181 -24.32 22.24 -13.47
C SER A 181 -23.59 21.45 -12.38
N LEU A 182 -24.18 21.35 -11.20
CA LEU A 182 -23.65 20.57 -10.08
C LEU A 182 -23.53 19.09 -10.43
N TYR A 183 -24.57 18.50 -11.00
CA TYR A 183 -24.56 17.11 -11.46
C TYR A 183 -23.45 16.86 -12.49
N LYS A 184 -23.26 17.79 -13.43
CA LYS A 184 -22.19 17.72 -14.42
C LYS A 184 -20.80 17.78 -13.75
N GLN A 185 -20.60 18.69 -12.80
CA GLN A 185 -19.33 18.83 -12.08
C GLN A 185 -19.01 17.60 -11.24
N ILE A 186 -19.99 17.05 -10.53
CA ILE A 186 -19.84 15.80 -9.78
C ILE A 186 -19.47 14.66 -10.74
N THR A 187 -20.21 14.50 -11.84
CA THR A 187 -19.96 13.42 -12.81
C THR A 187 -18.59 13.53 -13.46
N ASP A 188 -18.18 14.75 -13.86
CA ASP A 188 -16.87 14.97 -14.47
C ASP A 188 -15.74 14.74 -13.47
N THR A 189 -15.95 15.07 -12.20
CA THR A 189 -14.95 14.82 -11.16
C THR A 189 -14.86 13.34 -10.83
N VAL A 190 -15.98 12.64 -10.63
CA VAL A 190 -16.00 11.17 -10.45
C VAL A 190 -15.32 10.46 -11.63
N ARG A 191 -15.53 10.93 -12.87
CA ARG A 191 -14.84 10.36 -14.04
C ARG A 191 -13.32 10.56 -14.00
N LYS A 192 -12.84 11.74 -13.60
CA LYS A 192 -11.41 12.04 -13.45
C LYS A 192 -10.79 11.22 -12.31
N GLU A 193 -11.50 11.08 -11.20
CA GLU A 193 -11.11 10.25 -10.06
C GLU A 193 -11.02 8.77 -10.46
N ALA A 194 -12.04 8.25 -11.16
CA ALA A 194 -12.06 6.87 -11.64
C ALA A 194 -10.88 6.56 -12.57
N ALA A 195 -10.53 7.48 -13.47
CA ALA A 195 -9.37 7.34 -14.35
C ALA A 195 -8.05 7.28 -13.55
N THR A 196 -7.93 8.11 -12.51
CA THR A 196 -6.75 8.15 -11.64
C THR A 196 -6.66 6.86 -10.82
N ILE A 197 -7.77 6.42 -10.23
CA ILE A 197 -7.86 5.20 -9.43
C ILE A 197 -7.46 3.98 -10.25
N THR A 198 -7.96 3.88 -11.49
CA THR A 198 -7.65 2.79 -12.42
C THR A 198 -6.17 2.76 -12.81
N ALA A 199 -5.53 3.92 -12.91
CA ALA A 199 -4.11 4.00 -13.26
C ALA A 199 -3.18 3.71 -12.07
N VAL A 200 -3.63 4.03 -10.85
CA VAL A 200 -2.77 4.01 -9.65
C VAL A 200 -2.91 2.71 -8.88
N PHE A 201 -4.13 2.23 -8.63
CA PHE A 201 -4.37 1.16 -7.67
C PHE A 201 -4.50 -0.22 -8.34
N PRO A 202 -3.94 -1.28 -7.73
CA PRO A 202 -4.08 -2.65 -8.23
C PRO A 202 -5.51 -3.21 -8.11
N ALA A 203 -6.32 -2.70 -7.16
CA ALA A 203 -7.72 -3.10 -6.94
C ALA A 203 -8.66 -1.88 -7.06
N PRO A 204 -8.89 -1.33 -8.28
CA PRO A 204 -9.60 -0.07 -8.46
C PRO A 204 -11.08 -0.13 -8.02
N ASN A 205 -11.71 -1.29 -8.11
CA ASN A 205 -13.12 -1.48 -7.74
C ASN A 205 -13.36 -1.27 -6.23
N GLU A 206 -12.41 -1.67 -5.38
CA GLU A 206 -12.51 -1.50 -3.92
C GLU A 206 -12.36 -0.03 -3.53
N VAL A 207 -11.43 0.68 -4.16
CA VAL A 207 -11.24 2.13 -3.97
C VAL A 207 -12.48 2.91 -4.41
N MET A 208 -13.05 2.55 -5.58
CA MET A 208 -14.28 3.19 -6.07
C MET A 208 -15.47 2.93 -5.15
N ALA A 209 -15.59 1.74 -4.55
CA ALA A 209 -16.65 1.44 -3.59
C ALA A 209 -16.57 2.33 -2.35
N ILE A 210 -15.36 2.53 -1.80
CA ILE A 210 -15.12 3.45 -0.68
C ILE A 210 -15.46 4.89 -1.08
N LEU A 211 -15.00 5.34 -2.26
CA LEU A 211 -15.25 6.69 -2.74
C LEU A 211 -16.77 6.95 -2.92
N VAL A 212 -17.53 5.99 -3.42
CA VAL A 212 -18.99 6.11 -3.55
C VAL A 212 -19.69 6.03 -2.19
N GLN A 213 -19.25 5.17 -1.28
CA GLN A 213 -19.83 5.06 0.07
C GLN A 213 -19.66 6.35 0.89
N VAL A 214 -18.48 6.98 0.84
CA VAL A 214 -18.24 8.24 1.55
C VAL A 214 -19.10 9.38 0.96
N ASN A 215 -19.41 9.34 -0.33
CA ASN A 215 -20.35 10.27 -0.97
C ASN A 215 -21.83 9.95 -0.69
N GLY A 216 -22.19 8.69 -0.41
CA GLY A 216 -23.57 8.25 -0.20
C GLY A 216 -24.09 8.33 1.24
N ASN A 217 -23.19 8.42 2.23
CA ASN A 217 -23.53 8.54 3.65
C ASN A 217 -23.54 10.01 4.16
N ARG A 218 -23.57 10.99 3.25
CA ARG A 218 -23.77 12.41 3.56
C ARG A 218 -25.12 12.90 3.08
#